data_AF-A0A966XJT8-F1
#
_entry.id   AF-A0A966XJT8-F1
#
_cell.length_a   1.000
_cell.length_b   1.000
_cell.length_c   1.000
_cell.angle_alpha   90.00
_cell.angle_beta   90.00
_cell.angle_gamma   90.00
#
_symmetry.space_group_name_H-M   'P 1'
#
loop_
_entity.id
_entity.type
_entity.pdbx_description
1 polymer ?
#
loop_
_entity_poly.entity_id
_entity_poly.type
_entity_poly.pdbx_seq_one_letter_code
_entity_poly.pdbx_strand_id
1 'polypeptide(L)' 'MTRITTASSDADILGVLHETADAVFGVLNANTDWGLSGKRATQYSVDLRADAAALEVLHAAGIAVMSEESGRTGEW' A
#
# COMPACT_ATOMS: atom_id res chain seq x y z
N MET A 1 5.88 -9.25 -11.04
CA MET A 1 5.41 -7.85 -11.01
C MET A 1 6.23 -7.03 -11.96
N THR A 2 5.56 -6.21 -12.76
CA THR A 2 6.20 -5.27 -13.69
C THR A 2 6.73 -4.08 -12.90
N ARG A 3 8.01 -3.73 -13.10
CA ARG A 3 8.57 -2.50 -12.52
C ARG A 3 8.10 -1.30 -13.34
N ILE A 4 7.60 -0.27 -12.69
CA ILE A 4 7.13 0.96 -13.33
C ILE A 4 8.32 1.88 -13.60
N THR A 5 8.31 2.52 -14.77
CA THR A 5 9.26 3.55 -15.18
C THR A 5 8.52 4.70 -15.84
N THR A 6 9.22 5.79 -16.18
CA THR A 6 8.63 6.91 -16.93
C THR A 6 8.19 6.54 -18.35
N ALA A 7 8.58 5.37 -18.86
CA ALA A 7 8.15 4.85 -20.16
C ALA A 7 6.99 3.84 -20.07
N SER A 8 6.54 3.49 -18.86
CA SER A 8 5.42 2.57 -18.66
C SER A 8 4.12 3.14 -19.24
N SER A 9 3.29 2.26 -19.78
CA SER A 9 1.98 2.66 -20.30
C SER A 9 0.97 2.87 -19.17
N ASP A 10 -0.12 3.57 -19.47
CA ASP A 10 -1.25 3.72 -18.53
C ASP A 10 -1.81 2.35 -18.10
N ALA A 11 -1.79 1.36 -19.00
CA ALA A 11 -2.25 0.01 -18.69
C ALA A 11 -1.33 -0.70 -17.68
N ASP A 12 -0.01 -0.51 -17.78
CA ASP A 12 0.95 -1.07 -16.82
C ASP A 12 0.76 -0.44 -15.44
N ILE A 13 0.58 0.89 -15.39
CA ILE A 13 0.34 1.64 -14.15
C ILE A 13 -0.98 1.19 -13.52
N LEU A 14 -2.06 1.10 -14.29
CA LEU A 14 -3.36 0.62 -13.81
C LEU A 14 -3.28 -0.82 -13.29
N GLY A 15 -2.48 -1.68 -13.92
CA GLY A 15 -2.24 -3.04 -13.43
C GLY A 15 -1.69 -3.06 -12.00
N VAL A 16 -0.64 -2.29 -11.73
CA VAL A 16 -0.05 -2.18 -10.39
C VAL A 16 -1.02 -1.58 -9.37
N LEU A 17 -1.81 -0.58 -9.77
CA LEU A 17 -2.82 0.02 -8.89
C LEU A 17 -3.95 -0.97 -8.55
N HIS A 18 -4.38 -1.79 -9.51
CA HIS A 18 -5.34 -2.87 -9.24
C HIS A 18 -4.76 -3.92 -8.30
N GLU A 19 -3.52 -4.38 -8.53
CA GLU A 19 -2.84 -5.32 -7.62
C GLU A 19 -2.74 -4.74 -6.19
N THR A 20 -2.46 -3.45 -6.08
CA THR A 20 -2.40 -2.75 -4.79
C THR A 20 -3.77 -2.73 -4.11
N ALA A 21 -4.83 -2.42 -4.86
CA ALA A 21 -6.20 -2.42 -4.35
C ALA A 21 -6.66 -3.82 -3.90
N ASP A 22 -6.31 -4.87 -4.66
CA ASP A 22 -6.61 -6.26 -4.30
C ASP A 22 -5.89 -6.69 -3.02
N ALA A 23 -4.62 -6.32 -2.86
CA ALA A 23 -3.85 -6.60 -1.65
C ALA A 23 -4.48 -5.94 -0.41
N VAL A 24 -4.85 -4.66 -0.52
CA VAL A 24 -5.54 -3.92 0.55
C VAL A 24 -6.92 -4.55 0.83
N PHE A 25 -7.67 -4.90 -0.20
CA PHE A 25 -8.96 -5.58 -0.04
C PHE A 25 -8.82 -6.90 0.71
N GLY A 26 -7.78 -7.69 0.43
CA GLY A 26 -7.47 -8.92 1.16
C GLY A 26 -7.31 -8.69 2.67
N VAL A 27 -6.61 -7.62 3.06
CA VAL A 27 -6.47 -7.20 4.47
C VAL A 27 -7.83 -6.83 5.06
N LEU A 28 -8.60 -5.99 4.38
CA LEU A 28 -9.90 -5.52 4.88
C LEU A 28 -10.90 -6.67 5.03
N ASN A 29 -10.94 -7.58 4.06
CA ASN A 29 -11.83 -8.74 4.07
C ASN A 29 -11.50 -9.73 5.19
N ALA A 30 -10.22 -9.91 5.52
CA ALA A 30 -9.79 -10.76 6.62
C ALA A 30 -9.85 -10.06 8.00
N ASN A 31 -10.07 -8.74 8.04
CA ASN A 31 -9.96 -7.97 9.26
C ASN A 31 -11.21 -8.09 10.15
N THR A 32 -11.01 -8.56 11.37
CA THR A 32 -12.04 -8.55 12.42
C THR A 32 -11.82 -7.48 13.49
N ASP A 33 -10.65 -6.83 13.51
CA ASP A 33 -10.27 -5.82 14.50
C ASP A 33 -10.31 -4.41 13.89
N TRP A 34 -11.30 -3.63 14.32
CA TRP A 34 -11.52 -2.23 13.90
C TRP A 34 -11.14 -1.24 15.01
N GLY A 35 -10.35 -1.68 15.99
CA GLY A 35 -9.86 -0.84 17.08
C GLY A 35 -8.67 0.03 16.71
N LEU A 36 -8.29 0.88 17.66
CA LEU A 36 -7.11 1.72 17.58
C LEU A 36 -5.83 0.87 17.65
N SER A 37 -4.77 1.31 16.98
CA SER A 37 -3.49 0.61 16.91
C SER A 37 -2.72 0.60 18.24
N GLY A 38 -3.03 1.56 19.13
CA GLY A 38 -2.27 1.81 20.36
C GLY A 38 -0.87 2.40 20.15
N LYS A 39 -0.45 2.65 18.90
CA LYS A 39 0.89 3.20 18.58
C LYS A 39 0.90 4.72 18.49
N ARG A 40 -0.13 5.30 17.88
CA ARG A 40 -0.32 6.76 17.72
C ARG A 40 -1.76 7.11 18.07
N ALA A 41 -1.97 8.31 18.64
CA ALA A 41 -3.32 8.80 18.91
C ALA A 41 -4.17 8.74 17.62
N THR A 42 -5.42 8.31 17.76
CA THR A 42 -6.45 8.19 16.69
C THR A 42 -6.12 7.28 15.50
N GLN A 43 -4.97 6.60 15.48
CA GLN A 43 -4.59 5.68 14.41
C GLN A 43 -5.28 4.32 14.57
N TYR A 44 -5.84 3.76 13.49
CA TYR A 44 -6.46 2.43 13.54
C TYR A 44 -5.49 1.31 13.21
N SER A 45 -5.75 0.14 13.81
CA SER A 45 -5.02 -1.11 13.55
C SER A 45 -5.14 -1.56 12.08
N VAL A 46 -6.28 -1.28 11.45
CA VAL A 46 -6.54 -1.64 10.05
C VAL A 46 -5.75 -0.77 9.07
N ASP A 47 -5.59 0.53 9.36
CA ASP A 47 -4.87 1.47 8.50
C ASP A 47 -3.41 1.06 8.33
N LEU A 48 -2.75 0.68 9.43
CA LEU A 48 -1.37 0.18 9.40
C LEU A 48 -1.19 -1.09 8.57
N ARG A 49 -2.18 -1.98 8.59
CA ARG A 49 -2.13 -3.26 7.84
C ARG A 49 -2.42 -3.04 6.36
N ALA A 50 -3.38 -2.17 6.04
CA ALA A 50 -3.66 -1.76 4.68
C ALA A 50 -2.46 -1.03 4.06
N ASP A 51 -1.84 -0.11 4.80
CA ASP A 51 -0.63 0.59 4.39
C ASP A 51 0.51 -0.40 4.10
N ALA A 52 0.78 -1.33 5.01
CA ALA A 52 1.82 -2.34 4.79
C ALA A 52 1.58 -3.19 3.53
N ALA A 53 0.34 -3.64 3.31
CA ALA A 53 0.00 -4.41 2.10
C ALA A 53 0.15 -3.60 0.81
N ALA A 54 -0.20 -2.32 0.83
CA ALA A 54 0.02 -1.44 -0.31
C ALA A 54 1.52 -1.21 -0.57
N LEU A 55 2.32 -1.00 0.48
CA LEU A 55 3.77 -0.80 0.34
C LEU A 55 4.47 -2.02 -0.26
N GLU A 56 4.10 -3.24 0.13
CA GLU A 56 4.67 -4.46 -0.46
C GLU A 56 4.52 -4.48 -1.99
N VAL A 57 3.32 -4.13 -2.49
CA VAL A 57 3.05 -4.10 -3.93
C VAL A 57 3.80 -2.93 -4.60
N LEU A 58 3.65 -1.72 -4.07
CA LEU A 58 4.22 -0.52 -4.68
C LEU A 58 5.76 -0.55 -4.70
N HIS A 59 6.40 -1.03 -3.64
CA HIS A 59 7.86 -1.17 -3.59
C HIS A 59 8.35 -2.25 -4.56
N ALA A 60 7.65 -3.38 -4.68
CA ALA A 60 7.98 -4.40 -5.67
C ALA A 60 7.84 -3.89 -7.11
N ALA A 61 6.94 -2.94 -7.36
CA ALA A 61 6.81 -2.21 -8.62
C ALA A 61 7.88 -1.11 -8.81
N GLY A 62 8.74 -0.86 -7.83
CA GLY A 62 9.79 0.17 -7.87
C GLY A 62 9.30 1.58 -7.62
N ILE A 63 8.14 1.74 -6.97
CA ILE A 63 7.53 3.05 -6.68
C ILE A 63 7.92 3.48 -5.26
N ALA A 64 8.44 4.70 -5.11
CA ALA A 64 8.59 5.35 -3.81
C ALA A 64 7.25 5.95 -3.33
N VAL A 65 6.96 5.86 -2.03
CA VAL A 65 5.66 6.20 -1.45
C VAL A 65 5.81 7.24 -0.35
N MET A 66 4.85 8.17 -0.28
CA MET A 66 4.61 9.05 0.87
C MET A 66 3.24 8.72 1.44
N SER A 67 3.20 8.19 2.66
CA SER A 67 1.98 7.80 3.37
C SER A 67 1.89 8.46 4.75
N GLU A 68 0.68 8.68 5.25
CA GLU A 68 0.43 9.15 6.63
C GLU A 68 0.96 8.15 7.68
N GLU A 69 0.90 6.86 7.35
CA GLU A 69 1.17 5.77 8.28
C GLU A 69 2.66 5.40 8.32
N SER A 70 3.33 5.42 7.16
CA SER A 70 4.75 5.04 7.04
C SER A 70 5.71 6.21 6.75
N GLY A 71 5.21 7.41 6.47
CA GLY A 71 6.04 8.51 5.95
C GLY A 71 6.59 8.20 4.56
N ARG A 72 7.86 8.57 4.30
CA ARG A 72 8.55 8.37 3.02
C ARG A 72 9.27 7.03 2.99
N THR A 73 8.97 6.19 2.00
CA THR A 73 9.60 4.87 1.82
C THR A 73 9.90 4.60 0.33
N GLY A 74 10.80 3.66 0.04
CA GLY A 74 11.25 3.34 -1.32
C GLY A 74 12.43 4.19 -1.83
N GLU A 75 13.02 3.78 -2.95
CA GLU A 75 14.13 4.47 -3.62
C GLU A 75 13.60 5.43 -4.71
N TRP A 76 14.23 6.61 -4.83
CA TRP A 76 13.85 7.72 -5.71
C TRP A 76 14.73 7.80 -6.96
#